data_AF-A0AA34SFV7-F1
#
_entry.id   AF-A0AA34SFV7-F1
#
_cell.length_a   1.000
_cell.length_b   1.000
_cell.length_c   1.000
_cell.angle_alpha   90.00
_cell.angle_beta   90.00
_cell.angle_gamma   90.00
#
_symmetry.space_group_name_H-M   'P 1'
#
loop_
_entity.id
_entity.type
_entity.pdbx_description
1 polymer ?
#
loop_
_entity_poly.entity_id
_entity_poly.type
_entity_poly.pdbx_seq_one_letter_code
_entity_poly.pdbx_strand_id
1 'polypeptide(L)'
;MSQLMKRPADNWSPLYFLASVGAGGLAVTFFMYLMFWVPHPNAPVPVFEDIMNAWAKGNPFQQFAIVAAMAGIAFFVIQNVRYLIWNFGKLAEFKKTEAYQKLRHSNGETQLLAMPLAVAMSINAMFIVGLVFVPQLWSIVEYLFPAALVAFFLTGVLALRMIGHFLGRVLSEGGLFDVTAHNSFAQLLPAFALAMVAVGLSAPAAMSTTPLTVGTALVVSTFFGLIATIYAIVAAVTAFNSMLHYGTHKEAGPTLMIIIPLMTVLGIMVLRQEHGLHTTFDVHTNAAETLMTLTKFLTVQVLFLLLGLTVLSRQGYASTFLTGDKNSAGSYALVCPGVALSVMTQFWLHKGLVAAGLVAKFSMTYWVIIAIALMFQFAMVALVLHLNRRHFGKSKMVAVPAE
;
A
#
# COMPACT_ATOMS: atom_id res chain seq x y z
N MET A 1 0.03 -42.50 -12.21
CA MET A 1 -0.21 -41.16 -12.80
C MET A 1 0.03 -40.13 -11.69
N SER A 2 1.20 -39.48 -11.65
CA SER A 2 1.57 -38.59 -10.55
C SER A 2 0.76 -37.28 -10.63
N GLN A 3 -0.20 -37.09 -9.73
CA GLN A 3 -0.75 -35.76 -9.49
C GLN A 3 0.34 -34.92 -8.80
N LEU A 4 1.11 -34.17 -9.59
CA LEU A 4 1.90 -33.05 -9.07
C LEU A 4 0.94 -32.14 -8.31
N MET A 5 1.00 -32.12 -6.97
CA MET A 5 0.23 -31.17 -6.19
C MET A 5 0.59 -29.76 -6.65
N LYS A 6 -0.40 -29.07 -7.21
CA LYS A 6 -0.36 -27.66 -7.59
C LYS A 6 0.06 -26.82 -6.38
N ARG A 7 1.02 -25.92 -6.56
CA ARG A 7 1.39 -24.94 -5.53
C ARG A 7 0.13 -24.13 -5.17
N PRO A 8 0.00 -23.57 -3.96
CA PRO A 8 -1.16 -22.75 -3.63
C PRO A 8 -1.41 -21.62 -4.64
N ALA A 9 -0.33 -21.01 -5.19
CA ALA A 9 -0.42 -19.98 -6.23
C ALA A 9 -0.94 -20.47 -7.60
N ASP A 10 -0.99 -21.77 -7.85
CA ASP A 10 -1.57 -22.32 -9.06
C ASP A 10 -3.12 -22.31 -9.00
N ASN A 11 -3.70 -22.19 -7.80
CA ASN A 11 -5.12 -21.85 -7.57
C ASN A 11 -5.25 -20.33 -7.39
N TRP A 12 -5.10 -19.60 -8.50
CA TRP A 12 -5.00 -18.15 -8.49
C TRP A 12 -6.29 -17.44 -8.05
N SER A 13 -6.13 -16.30 -7.37
CA SER A 13 -7.18 -15.37 -6.96
C SER A 13 -6.69 -13.93 -7.19
N PRO A 14 -7.57 -12.95 -7.47
CA PRO A 14 -7.19 -11.54 -7.62
C PRO A 14 -6.42 -10.96 -6.43
N LEU A 15 -6.60 -11.50 -5.23
CA LEU A 15 -5.90 -11.03 -4.04
C LEU A 15 -4.37 -11.24 -4.11
N TYR A 16 -3.88 -12.08 -5.01
CA TYR A 16 -2.43 -12.21 -5.25
C TYR A 16 -1.77 -10.94 -5.78
N PHE A 17 -2.54 -9.97 -6.33
CA PHE A 17 -2.00 -8.64 -6.62
C PHE A 17 -1.49 -7.94 -5.36
N LEU A 18 -2.02 -8.27 -4.17
CA LEU A 18 -1.54 -7.72 -2.91
C LEU A 18 -0.10 -8.15 -2.57
N ALA A 19 0.41 -9.24 -3.14
CA ALA A 19 1.83 -9.58 -3.03
C ALA A 19 2.72 -8.55 -3.71
N SER A 20 2.30 -8.06 -4.89
CA SER A 20 2.97 -6.95 -5.58
C SER A 20 2.85 -5.65 -4.79
N VAL A 21 1.65 -5.32 -4.30
CA VAL A 21 1.41 -4.12 -3.46
C VAL A 21 2.29 -4.13 -2.22
N GLY A 22 2.31 -5.25 -1.49
CA GLY A 22 3.11 -5.42 -0.27
C GLY A 22 4.62 -5.28 -0.52
N ALA A 23 5.12 -5.87 -1.62
CA ALA A 23 6.51 -5.68 -2.03
C ALA A 23 6.82 -4.21 -2.37
N GLY A 24 5.96 -3.55 -3.15
CA GLY A 24 6.13 -2.12 -3.45
C GLY A 24 6.11 -1.27 -2.19
N GLY A 25 5.19 -1.55 -1.26
CA GLY A 25 5.12 -0.89 0.04
C GLY A 25 6.35 -1.10 0.91
N LEU A 26 6.93 -2.31 0.93
CA LEU A 26 8.20 -2.56 1.61
C LEU A 26 9.34 -1.76 1.01
N ALA A 27 9.41 -1.59 -0.32
CA ALA A 27 10.40 -0.70 -0.93
C ALA A 27 10.26 0.75 -0.41
N VAL A 28 9.02 1.24 -0.25
CA VAL A 28 8.76 2.57 0.35
C VAL A 28 9.31 2.66 1.78
N THR A 29 9.17 1.62 2.62
CA THR A 29 9.70 1.65 3.99
C THR A 29 11.21 1.88 4.02
N PHE A 30 11.97 1.26 3.13
CA PHE A 30 13.42 1.50 3.01
C PHE A 30 13.71 2.92 2.51
N PHE A 31 12.94 3.40 1.54
CA PHE A 31 13.07 4.77 1.04
C PHE A 31 12.79 5.83 2.11
N MET A 32 11.91 5.58 3.09
CA MET A 32 11.64 6.53 4.18
C MET A 32 12.89 6.89 5.00
N TYR A 33 13.81 5.94 5.22
CA TYR A 33 15.06 6.26 5.91
C TYR A 33 15.94 7.18 5.08
N LEU A 34 16.05 6.94 3.77
CA LEU A 34 16.76 7.84 2.87
C LEU A 34 16.11 9.22 2.91
N MET A 35 14.78 9.28 2.80
CA MET A 35 14.00 10.52 2.82
C MET A 35 14.26 11.39 4.05
N PHE A 36 14.40 10.80 5.24
CA PHE A 36 14.51 11.60 6.47
C PHE A 36 15.93 11.74 7.02
N TRP A 37 16.86 10.87 6.62
CA TRP A 37 18.24 10.87 7.12
C TRP A 37 19.24 11.46 6.14
N VAL A 38 19.02 11.37 4.83
CA VAL A 38 19.90 11.97 3.82
C VAL A 38 19.56 13.47 3.69
N PRO A 39 20.51 14.39 3.86
CA PRO A 39 20.29 15.81 3.56
C PRO A 39 20.07 16.04 2.05
N HIS A 40 19.04 16.78 1.69
CA HIS A 40 18.67 17.08 0.30
C HIS A 40 18.12 18.52 0.22
N PRO A 41 18.99 19.55 0.20
CA PRO A 41 18.55 20.96 0.30
C PRO A 41 17.94 21.51 -1.00
N ASN A 42 18.24 20.89 -2.14
CA ASN A 42 17.87 21.41 -3.47
C ASN A 42 16.59 20.75 -4.04
N ALA A 43 16.03 19.78 -3.32
CA ALA A 43 14.85 19.05 -3.72
C ALA A 43 14.02 18.71 -2.48
N PRO A 44 12.71 18.44 -2.59
CA PRO A 44 11.87 18.00 -1.47
C PRO A 44 12.02 16.51 -1.13
N VAL A 45 12.76 15.76 -1.96
CA VAL A 45 13.06 14.34 -1.79
C VAL A 45 14.54 14.09 -2.12
N PRO A 46 15.20 13.10 -1.48
CA PRO A 46 16.59 12.78 -1.80
C PRO A 46 16.69 12.16 -3.20
N VAL A 47 17.63 12.68 -3.99
CA VAL A 47 17.97 12.15 -5.31
C VAL A 47 19.30 11.39 -5.28
N PHE A 48 19.65 10.74 -6.39
CA PHE A 48 20.85 9.91 -6.51
C PHE A 48 22.10 10.66 -6.01
N GLU A 49 22.27 11.91 -6.41
CA GLU A 49 23.40 12.76 -6.05
C GLU A 49 23.47 13.02 -4.54
N ASP A 50 22.35 13.28 -3.88
CA ASP A 50 22.28 13.50 -2.44
C ASP A 50 22.67 12.22 -1.68
N ILE A 51 22.16 11.07 -2.14
CA ILE A 51 22.43 9.77 -1.53
C ILE A 51 23.91 9.40 -1.67
N MET A 52 24.49 9.58 -2.86
CA MET A 52 25.92 9.31 -3.09
C MET A 52 26.83 10.27 -2.33
N ASN A 53 26.47 11.55 -2.26
CA ASN A 53 27.19 12.54 -1.46
C ASN A 53 27.13 12.21 0.04
N ALA A 54 25.97 11.80 0.55
CA ALA A 54 25.80 11.37 1.94
C ALA A 54 26.55 10.06 2.23
N TRP A 55 26.66 9.15 1.27
CA TRP A 55 27.48 7.94 1.40
C TRP A 55 28.98 8.27 1.43
N ALA A 56 29.46 9.13 0.52
CA ALA A 56 30.86 9.50 0.44
C ALA A 56 31.36 10.26 1.69
N LYS A 57 30.50 11.07 2.31
CA LYS A 57 30.82 11.86 3.52
C LYS A 57 30.41 11.20 4.83
N GLY A 58 29.60 10.14 4.76
CA GLY A 58 29.03 9.47 5.92
C GLY A 58 30.05 8.64 6.68
N ASN A 59 29.80 8.44 7.97
CA ASN A 59 30.54 7.46 8.76
C ASN A 59 30.20 6.02 8.32
N PRO A 60 30.96 4.99 8.74
CA PRO A 60 30.71 3.60 8.32
C PRO A 60 29.30 3.09 8.63
N PHE A 61 28.67 3.54 9.73
CA PHE A 61 27.29 3.17 10.06
C PHE A 61 26.27 3.79 9.08
N GLN A 62 26.45 5.07 8.73
CA GLN A 62 25.62 5.75 7.75
C GLN A 62 25.79 5.15 6.36
N GLN A 63 27.03 4.83 5.96
CA GLN A 63 27.31 4.14 4.71
C GLN A 63 26.61 2.78 4.64
N PHE A 64 26.71 1.97 5.69
CA PHE A 64 26.02 0.70 5.78
C PHE A 64 24.49 0.87 5.71
N ALA A 65 23.94 1.84 6.44
CA ALA A 65 22.50 2.10 6.43
C ALA A 65 21.99 2.52 5.04
N ILE A 66 22.72 3.37 4.32
CA ILE A 66 22.38 3.77 2.94
C ILE A 66 22.41 2.56 2.02
N VAL A 67 23.48 1.76 2.05
CA VAL A 67 23.61 0.56 1.21
C VAL A 67 22.51 -0.46 1.51
N ALA A 68 22.20 -0.69 2.80
CA ALA A 68 21.11 -1.57 3.21
C ALA A 68 19.75 -1.06 2.71
N ALA A 69 19.50 0.25 2.78
CA ALA A 69 18.28 0.86 2.26
C ALA A 69 18.17 0.69 0.73
N MET A 70 19.24 1.00 -0.02
CA MET A 70 19.28 0.80 -1.47
C MET A 70 19.08 -0.67 -1.85
N ALA A 71 19.76 -1.60 -1.18
CA ALA A 71 19.59 -3.04 -1.42
C ALA A 71 18.15 -3.51 -1.13
N GLY A 72 17.55 -3.02 -0.05
CA GLY A 72 16.14 -3.29 0.28
C GLY A 72 15.18 -2.78 -0.79
N ILE A 73 15.35 -1.54 -1.26
CA ILE A 73 14.57 -0.97 -2.35
C ILE A 73 14.70 -1.82 -3.61
N ALA A 74 15.94 -2.12 -4.04
CA ALA A 74 16.18 -2.91 -5.25
C ALA A 74 15.52 -4.30 -5.16
N PHE A 75 15.72 -5.01 -4.05
CA PHE A 75 15.13 -6.33 -3.85
C PHE A 75 13.59 -6.31 -3.95
N PHE A 76 12.95 -5.39 -3.22
CA PHE A 76 11.49 -5.33 -3.14
C PHE A 76 10.83 -4.75 -4.38
N VAL A 77 11.48 -3.83 -5.10
CA VAL A 77 11.02 -3.38 -6.43
C VAL A 77 11.06 -4.54 -7.42
N ILE A 78 12.15 -5.32 -7.45
CA ILE A 78 12.25 -6.49 -8.34
C ILE A 78 11.11 -7.47 -8.02
N GLN A 79 10.80 -7.72 -6.74
CA GLN A 79 9.66 -8.54 -6.37
C GLN A 79 8.31 -7.91 -6.76
N ASN A 80 8.14 -6.60 -6.58
CA ASN A 80 6.93 -5.87 -6.98
C ASN A 80 6.63 -6.07 -8.47
N VAL A 81 7.62 -5.82 -9.34
CA VAL A 81 7.50 -5.95 -10.80
C VAL A 81 7.29 -7.41 -11.19
N ARG A 82 8.05 -8.34 -10.61
CA ARG A 82 7.89 -9.78 -10.84
C ARG A 82 6.48 -10.27 -10.54
N TYR A 83 5.93 -9.89 -9.38
CA TYR A 83 4.57 -10.28 -9.00
C TYR A 83 3.51 -9.57 -9.83
N LEU A 84 3.75 -8.32 -10.24
CA LEU A 84 2.81 -7.60 -11.10
C LEU A 84 2.67 -8.30 -12.46
N ILE A 85 3.79 -8.60 -13.12
CA ILE A 85 3.82 -9.28 -14.43
C ILE A 85 3.17 -10.67 -14.32
N TRP A 86 3.52 -11.44 -13.28
CA TRP A 86 2.94 -12.75 -13.06
C TRP A 86 1.41 -12.68 -12.84
N ASN A 87 0.93 -11.72 -12.05
CA ASN A 87 -0.50 -11.55 -11.81
C ASN A 87 -1.26 -11.11 -13.06
N PHE A 88 -0.68 -10.30 -13.94
CA PHE A 88 -1.31 -9.96 -15.22
C PHE A 88 -1.47 -11.18 -16.12
N GLY A 89 -0.43 -12.02 -16.22
CA GLY A 89 -0.52 -13.29 -16.95
C GLY A 89 -1.62 -14.20 -16.39
N LYS A 90 -1.66 -14.35 -15.06
CA LYS A 90 -2.69 -15.18 -14.40
C LYS A 90 -4.09 -14.61 -14.51
N LEU A 91 -4.27 -13.29 -14.44
CA LEU A 91 -5.56 -12.65 -14.66
C LEU A 91 -6.05 -12.88 -16.09
N ALA A 92 -5.17 -12.83 -17.09
CA ALA A 92 -5.53 -13.09 -18.49
C ALA A 92 -6.00 -14.54 -18.71
N GLU A 93 -5.38 -15.51 -18.04
CA GLU A 93 -5.85 -16.90 -18.01
C GLU A 93 -7.18 -17.02 -17.25
N PHE A 94 -7.27 -16.43 -16.06
CA PHE A 94 -8.44 -16.52 -15.18
C PHE A 94 -9.70 -15.98 -15.85
N LYS A 95 -9.60 -14.88 -16.61
CA LYS A 95 -10.72 -14.29 -17.37
C LYS A 95 -11.44 -15.27 -18.31
N LYS A 96 -10.77 -16.34 -18.72
CA LYS A 96 -11.32 -17.38 -19.62
C LYS A 96 -12.07 -18.50 -18.89
N THR A 97 -12.13 -18.45 -17.57
CA THR A 97 -12.68 -19.54 -16.74
C THR A 97 -14.09 -19.26 -16.26
N GLU A 98 -14.86 -20.30 -15.95
CA GLU A 98 -16.18 -20.17 -15.30
C GLU A 98 -16.09 -19.51 -13.92
N ALA A 99 -14.99 -19.74 -13.20
CA ALA A 99 -14.74 -19.14 -11.89
C ALA A 99 -14.67 -17.60 -11.97
N TYR A 100 -14.15 -17.05 -13.07
CA TYR A 100 -14.17 -15.60 -13.30
C TYR A 100 -15.58 -15.07 -13.52
N GLN A 101 -16.42 -15.77 -14.30
CA GLN A 101 -17.81 -15.38 -14.49
C GLN A 101 -18.56 -15.40 -13.16
N LYS A 102 -18.41 -16.47 -12.36
CA LYS A 102 -18.96 -16.54 -11.00
C LYS A 102 -18.51 -15.38 -10.13
N LEU A 103 -17.22 -15.03 -10.17
CA LEU A 103 -16.68 -13.89 -9.41
C LEU A 103 -17.34 -12.57 -9.83
N ARG A 104 -17.48 -12.32 -11.14
CA ARG A 104 -18.08 -11.09 -11.70
C ARG A 104 -19.56 -10.92 -11.37
N HIS A 105 -20.27 -12.00 -11.03
CA HIS A 105 -21.65 -11.97 -10.57
C HIS A 105 -21.79 -12.03 -9.05
N SER A 106 -20.71 -11.89 -8.29
CA SER A 106 -20.71 -11.96 -6.82
C SER A 106 -20.26 -10.65 -6.17
N ASN A 107 -20.40 -10.56 -4.84
CA ASN A 107 -19.80 -9.48 -4.05
C ASN A 107 -18.26 -9.49 -4.14
N GLY A 108 -17.66 -10.64 -4.43
CA GLY A 108 -16.21 -10.80 -4.59
C GLY A 108 -15.63 -10.10 -5.82
N GLU A 109 -16.46 -9.59 -6.74
CA GLU A 109 -16.03 -8.81 -7.90
C GLU A 109 -15.08 -7.66 -7.51
N THR A 110 -15.28 -7.03 -6.35
CA THR A 110 -14.45 -5.94 -5.84
C THR A 110 -13.00 -6.33 -5.58
N GLN A 111 -12.69 -7.62 -5.45
CA GLN A 111 -11.31 -8.11 -5.34
C GLN A 111 -10.49 -7.84 -6.62
N LEU A 112 -11.14 -7.68 -7.78
CA LEU A 112 -10.46 -7.30 -9.02
C LEU A 112 -9.83 -5.91 -8.93
N LEU A 113 -10.28 -5.04 -8.01
CA LEU A 113 -9.66 -3.73 -7.76
C LEU A 113 -8.27 -3.82 -7.12
N ALA A 114 -7.84 -5.02 -6.67
CA ALA A 114 -6.45 -5.25 -6.30
C ALA A 114 -5.48 -5.03 -7.49
N MET A 115 -5.95 -5.20 -8.73
CA MET A 115 -5.15 -4.95 -9.93
C MET A 115 -4.80 -3.47 -10.13
N PRO A 116 -5.75 -2.51 -10.24
CA PRO A 116 -5.40 -1.09 -10.37
C PRO A 116 -4.65 -0.56 -9.14
N LEU A 117 -4.95 -1.09 -7.94
CA LEU A 117 -4.17 -0.81 -6.73
C LEU A 117 -2.68 -1.20 -6.91
N ALA A 118 -2.40 -2.41 -7.43
CA ALA A 118 -1.04 -2.87 -7.69
C ALA A 118 -0.34 -2.04 -8.78
N VAL A 119 -1.06 -1.65 -9.85
CA VAL A 119 -0.52 -0.76 -10.88
C VAL A 119 -0.11 0.58 -10.29
N ALA A 120 -0.99 1.24 -9.52
CA ALA A 120 -0.68 2.51 -8.87
C ALA A 120 0.52 2.38 -7.91
N MET A 121 0.58 1.30 -7.13
CA MET A 121 1.71 1.04 -6.24
C MET A 121 3.02 0.81 -7.00
N SER A 122 2.97 0.12 -8.15
CA SER A 122 4.15 -0.09 -9.00
C SER A 122 4.64 1.20 -9.65
N ILE A 123 3.76 2.11 -10.07
CA ILE A 123 4.17 3.45 -10.55
C ILE A 123 4.94 4.18 -9.45
N ASN A 124 4.43 4.19 -8.20
CA ASN A 124 5.13 4.77 -7.06
C ASN A 124 6.50 4.12 -6.81
N ALA A 125 6.58 2.79 -6.88
CA ALA A 125 7.83 2.06 -6.69
C ALA A 125 8.86 2.39 -7.78
N MET A 126 8.45 2.51 -9.04
CA MET A 126 9.33 2.91 -10.15
C MET A 126 9.82 4.35 -10.01
N PHE A 127 9.02 5.24 -9.44
CA PHE A 127 9.48 6.60 -9.13
C PHE A 127 10.61 6.58 -8.08
N ILE A 128 10.49 5.75 -7.04
CA ILE A 128 11.58 5.55 -6.06
C ILE A 128 12.85 5.00 -6.72
N VAL A 129 12.72 4.04 -7.65
CA VAL A 129 13.86 3.53 -8.40
C VAL A 129 14.57 4.66 -9.14
N GLY A 130 13.78 5.51 -9.81
CA GLY A 130 14.28 6.70 -10.47
C GLY A 130 15.10 7.58 -9.53
N LEU A 131 14.51 7.98 -8.40
CA LEU A 131 15.17 8.85 -7.42
C LEU A 131 16.47 8.26 -6.86
N VAL A 132 16.50 6.95 -6.62
CA VAL A 132 17.59 6.30 -5.88
C VAL A 132 18.71 5.77 -6.77
N PHE A 133 18.42 5.39 -8.02
CA PHE A 133 19.37 4.70 -8.89
C PHE A 133 19.64 5.39 -10.23
N VAL A 134 18.86 6.42 -10.61
CA VAL A 134 19.05 7.11 -11.89
C VAL A 134 19.75 8.45 -11.66
N PRO A 135 21.01 8.60 -12.09
CA PRO A 135 21.71 9.88 -11.97
C PRO A 135 21.02 10.94 -12.84
N GLN A 136 21.04 12.18 -12.36
CA GLN A 136 20.50 13.36 -13.02
C GLN A 136 19.01 13.32 -13.36
N LEU A 137 18.23 12.38 -12.79
CA LEU A 137 16.79 12.31 -13.04
C LEU A 137 16.07 13.62 -12.69
N TRP A 138 16.51 14.30 -11.63
CA TRP A 138 15.91 15.55 -11.18
C TRP A 138 16.00 16.67 -12.22
N SER A 139 16.99 16.63 -13.12
CA SER A 139 17.13 17.63 -14.20
C SER A 139 15.99 17.61 -15.22
N ILE A 140 15.27 16.48 -15.32
CA ILE A 140 14.16 16.28 -16.25
C ILE A 140 12.82 16.02 -15.54
N VAL A 141 12.76 16.19 -14.22
CA VAL A 141 11.61 15.78 -13.40
C VAL A 141 10.31 16.51 -13.76
N GLU A 142 10.42 17.79 -14.17
CA GLU A 142 9.27 18.60 -14.59
C GLU A 142 8.57 18.03 -15.84
N TYR A 143 9.28 17.30 -16.70
CA TYR A 143 8.69 16.60 -17.85
C TYR A 143 8.07 15.25 -17.45
N LEU A 144 8.61 14.61 -16.40
CA LEU A 144 8.11 13.34 -15.88
C LEU A 144 6.80 13.51 -15.09
N PHE A 145 6.60 14.65 -14.43
CA PHE A 145 5.39 14.89 -13.63
C PHE A 145 4.08 14.85 -14.45
N PRO A 146 3.94 15.54 -15.60
CA PRO A 146 2.76 15.39 -16.44
C PRO A 146 2.52 13.95 -16.90
N ALA A 147 3.59 13.22 -17.27
CA ALA A 147 3.46 11.81 -17.64
C ALA A 147 2.98 10.95 -16.47
N ALA A 148 3.48 11.20 -15.25
CA ALA A 148 3.02 10.53 -14.04
C ALA A 148 1.55 10.84 -13.72
N LEU A 149 1.12 12.10 -13.88
CA LEU A 149 -0.29 12.50 -13.71
C LEU A 149 -1.20 11.72 -14.67
N VAL A 150 -0.81 11.62 -15.95
CA VAL A 150 -1.56 10.84 -16.94
C VAL A 150 -1.61 9.36 -16.55
N ALA A 151 -0.49 8.76 -16.14
CA ALA A 151 -0.44 7.35 -15.75
C ALA A 151 -1.34 7.03 -14.55
N PHE A 152 -1.31 7.86 -13.51
CA PHE A 152 -2.22 7.71 -12.36
C PHE A 152 -3.67 8.01 -12.74
N PHE A 153 -3.93 9.03 -13.55
CA PHE A 153 -5.28 9.36 -14.00
C PHE A 153 -5.91 8.20 -14.79
N LEU A 154 -5.18 7.60 -15.72
CA LEU A 154 -5.63 6.43 -16.47
C LEU A 154 -5.90 5.23 -15.56
N THR A 155 -5.05 5.02 -14.55
CA THR A 155 -5.25 3.99 -13.52
C THR A 155 -6.52 4.25 -12.70
N GLY A 156 -6.78 5.52 -12.37
CA GLY A 156 -7.99 5.97 -11.69
C GLY A 156 -9.25 5.79 -12.53
N VAL A 157 -9.21 6.15 -13.81
CA VAL A 157 -10.32 5.91 -14.76
C VAL A 157 -10.61 4.42 -14.87
N LEU A 158 -9.58 3.57 -14.93
CA LEU A 158 -9.75 2.12 -14.92
C LEU A 158 -10.45 1.64 -13.64
N ALA A 159 -10.00 2.11 -12.46
CA ALA A 159 -10.64 1.78 -11.19
C ALA A 159 -12.10 2.25 -11.13
N LEU A 160 -12.39 3.49 -11.54
CA LEU A 160 -13.75 4.05 -11.57
C LEU A 160 -14.66 3.28 -12.53
N ARG A 161 -14.17 2.86 -13.70
CA ARG A 161 -14.94 2.01 -14.63
C ARG A 161 -15.29 0.66 -14.00
N MET A 162 -14.35 0.04 -13.30
CA MET A 162 -14.58 -1.24 -12.61
C MET A 162 -15.60 -1.08 -11.46
N ILE A 163 -15.49 0.01 -10.69
CA ILE A 163 -16.43 0.33 -9.61
C ILE A 163 -17.82 0.64 -10.18
N GLY A 164 -17.91 1.44 -11.24
CA GLY A 164 -19.17 1.79 -11.90
C GLY A 164 -19.89 0.57 -12.47
N HIS A 165 -19.15 -0.39 -13.05
CA HIS A 165 -19.74 -1.67 -13.48
C HIS A 165 -20.31 -2.47 -12.29
N PHE A 166 -19.55 -2.59 -11.21
CA PHE A 166 -19.98 -3.31 -10.01
C PHE A 166 -21.22 -2.65 -9.36
N LEU A 167 -21.15 -1.34 -9.11
CA LEU A 167 -22.25 -0.58 -8.50
C LEU A 167 -23.46 -0.51 -9.41
N GLY A 168 -23.26 -0.34 -10.72
CA GLY A 168 -24.32 -0.37 -11.72
C GLY A 168 -25.14 -1.63 -11.59
N ARG A 169 -24.50 -2.80 -11.67
CA ARG A 169 -25.13 -4.12 -11.50
C ARG A 169 -25.83 -4.26 -10.14
N VAL A 170 -25.13 -3.97 -9.04
CA VAL A 170 -25.64 -4.19 -7.69
C VAL A 170 -26.85 -3.30 -7.36
N LEU A 171 -26.84 -2.05 -7.84
CA LEU A 171 -27.89 -1.07 -7.54
C LEU A 171 -29.06 -1.12 -8.54
N SER A 172 -28.85 -1.55 -9.79
CA SER A 172 -29.92 -1.57 -10.80
C SER A 172 -30.82 -2.80 -10.73
N GLU A 173 -30.25 -3.98 -10.43
CA GLU A 173 -30.98 -5.25 -10.54
C GLU A 173 -31.67 -5.65 -9.22
N GLY A 174 -31.19 -5.17 -8.06
CA GLY A 174 -31.76 -5.49 -6.74
C GLY A 174 -31.65 -6.98 -6.38
N GLY A 175 -31.46 -7.33 -5.09
CA GLY A 175 -31.45 -8.74 -4.65
C GLY A 175 -30.23 -9.60 -5.06
N LEU A 176 -29.30 -9.07 -5.86
CA LEU A 176 -28.04 -9.76 -6.22
C LEU A 176 -26.91 -9.60 -5.19
N PHE A 177 -27.11 -8.69 -4.23
CA PHE A 177 -26.13 -8.41 -3.21
C PHE A 177 -26.42 -9.25 -1.97
N ASP A 178 -25.61 -10.29 -1.77
CA ASP A 178 -25.75 -11.15 -0.61
C ASP A 178 -25.14 -10.49 0.64
N VAL A 179 -26.01 -9.94 1.49
CA VAL A 179 -25.62 -9.28 2.75
C VAL A 179 -24.95 -10.27 3.72
N THR A 180 -25.21 -11.58 3.60
CA THR A 180 -24.58 -12.61 4.42
C THR A 180 -23.14 -12.87 4.00
N ALA A 181 -22.86 -12.80 2.69
CA ALA A 181 -21.51 -12.87 2.12
C ALA A 181 -20.75 -11.53 2.16
N HIS A 182 -21.38 -10.46 2.67
CA HIS A 182 -20.82 -9.11 2.79
C HIS A 182 -20.04 -8.87 4.10
N ASN A 183 -19.57 -9.95 4.74
CA ASN A 183 -18.91 -9.91 6.04
C ASN A 183 -17.37 -9.80 5.95
N SER A 184 -16.88 -9.09 4.93
CA SER A 184 -15.46 -8.88 4.65
C SER A 184 -15.15 -7.44 4.27
N PHE A 185 -14.03 -6.91 4.75
CA PHE A 185 -13.50 -5.62 4.34
C PHE A 185 -12.75 -5.69 2.99
N ALA A 186 -12.78 -6.82 2.28
CA ALA A 186 -12.39 -6.86 0.86
C ALA A 186 -13.14 -5.79 0.03
N GLN A 187 -14.31 -5.38 0.51
CA GLN A 187 -15.14 -4.32 -0.06
C GLN A 187 -14.55 -2.92 0.12
N LEU A 188 -13.49 -2.75 0.92
CA LEU A 188 -12.70 -1.52 0.95
C LEU A 188 -11.60 -1.48 -0.12
N LEU A 189 -11.35 -2.56 -0.86
CA LEU A 189 -10.37 -2.54 -1.96
C LEU A 189 -10.63 -1.44 -3.00
N PRO A 190 -11.89 -1.15 -3.41
CA PRO A 190 -12.20 0.00 -4.25
C PRO A 190 -11.73 1.34 -3.66
N ALA A 191 -12.07 1.61 -2.39
CA ALA A 191 -11.63 2.82 -1.71
C ALA A 191 -10.10 2.89 -1.63
N PHE A 192 -9.45 1.77 -1.32
CA PHE A 192 -8.00 1.70 -1.23
C PHE A 192 -7.32 1.92 -2.58
N ALA A 193 -7.85 1.34 -3.67
CA ALA A 193 -7.34 1.56 -5.02
C ALA A 193 -7.45 3.04 -5.42
N LEU A 194 -8.59 3.68 -5.18
CA LEU A 194 -8.80 5.10 -5.47
C LEU A 194 -7.90 5.99 -4.61
N ALA A 195 -7.73 5.68 -3.31
CA ALA A 195 -6.83 6.43 -2.44
C ALA A 195 -5.35 6.26 -2.83
N MET A 196 -4.95 5.08 -3.32
CA MET A 196 -3.60 4.86 -3.86
C MET A 196 -3.36 5.70 -5.13
N VAL A 197 -4.37 5.83 -6.00
CA VAL A 197 -4.31 6.74 -7.15
C VAL A 197 -4.22 8.19 -6.70
N ALA A 198 -5.03 8.59 -5.70
CA ALA A 198 -5.06 9.95 -5.16
C ALA A 198 -3.69 10.36 -4.58
N VAL A 199 -3.06 9.51 -3.77
CA VAL A 199 -1.73 9.79 -3.21
C VAL A 199 -0.65 9.85 -4.31
N GLY A 200 -0.77 9.03 -5.35
CA GLY A 200 0.10 9.10 -6.53
C GLY A 200 -0.03 10.42 -7.28
N LEU A 201 -1.26 10.86 -7.55
CA LEU A 201 -1.58 12.14 -8.18
C LEU A 201 -1.14 13.35 -7.36
N SER A 202 -1.08 13.22 -6.03
CA SER A 202 -0.59 14.31 -5.16
C SER A 202 0.92 14.49 -5.19
N ALA A 203 1.68 13.53 -5.74
CA ALA A 203 3.14 13.57 -5.71
C ALA A 203 3.70 14.81 -6.44
N PRO A 204 3.26 15.16 -7.67
CA PRO A 204 3.70 16.39 -8.33
C PRO A 204 3.30 17.67 -7.61
N ALA A 205 2.22 17.68 -6.82
CA ALA A 205 1.84 18.85 -6.04
C ALA A 205 2.93 19.23 -5.03
N ALA A 206 3.59 18.23 -4.43
CA ALA A 206 4.65 18.47 -3.46
C ALA A 206 6.05 18.65 -4.07
N MET A 207 6.21 18.45 -5.38
CA MET A 207 7.54 18.31 -5.98
C MET A 207 7.79 19.14 -7.24
N SER A 208 6.74 19.59 -7.92
CA SER A 208 6.87 20.46 -9.09
C SER A 208 6.99 21.92 -8.69
N THR A 209 7.75 22.66 -9.48
CA THR A 209 7.86 24.12 -9.44
C THR A 209 6.94 24.81 -10.43
N THR A 210 6.25 24.05 -11.29
CA THR A 210 5.35 24.55 -12.32
C THR A 210 3.93 24.70 -11.74
N PRO A 211 3.37 25.93 -11.62
CA PRO A 211 2.07 26.14 -10.97
C PRO A 211 0.92 25.36 -11.59
N LEU A 212 0.92 25.18 -12.92
CA LEU A 212 -0.09 24.40 -13.62
C LEU A 212 -0.05 22.91 -13.23
N THR A 213 1.15 22.34 -13.13
CA THR A 213 1.35 20.95 -12.70
C THR A 213 0.89 20.77 -11.26
N VAL A 214 1.29 21.69 -10.36
CA VAL A 214 0.88 21.67 -8.95
C VAL A 214 -0.63 21.79 -8.82
N GLY A 215 -1.25 22.80 -9.45
CA GLY A 215 -2.70 23.01 -9.40
C GLY A 215 -3.50 21.83 -9.94
N THR A 216 -3.06 21.24 -11.06
CA THR A 216 -3.69 20.04 -11.62
C THR A 216 -3.58 18.86 -10.67
N ALA A 217 -2.39 18.64 -10.10
CA ALA A 217 -2.16 17.58 -9.12
C ALA A 217 -3.05 17.74 -7.88
N LEU A 218 -3.19 18.96 -7.35
CA LEU A 218 -4.08 19.27 -6.21
C LEU A 218 -5.54 18.93 -6.52
N VAL A 219 -6.08 19.42 -7.63
CA VAL A 219 -7.49 19.22 -8.01
C VAL A 219 -7.80 17.74 -8.25
N VAL A 220 -6.99 17.07 -9.08
CA VAL A 220 -7.27 15.69 -9.48
C VAL A 220 -7.01 14.72 -8.31
N SER A 221 -5.98 14.92 -7.49
CA SER A 221 -5.78 14.10 -6.28
C SER A 221 -6.93 14.28 -5.28
N THR A 222 -7.44 15.51 -5.09
CA THR A 222 -8.60 15.77 -4.23
C THR A 222 -9.85 15.06 -4.73
N PHE A 223 -10.11 15.10 -6.04
CA PHE A 223 -11.23 14.39 -6.65
C PHE A 223 -11.22 12.89 -6.32
N PHE A 224 -10.10 12.21 -6.56
CA PHE A 224 -9.99 10.78 -6.25
C PHE A 224 -9.98 10.49 -4.75
N GLY A 225 -9.34 11.34 -3.94
CA GLY A 225 -9.29 11.21 -2.49
C GLY A 225 -10.67 11.35 -1.83
N LEU A 226 -11.50 12.28 -2.32
CA LEU A 226 -12.86 12.47 -1.84
C LEU A 226 -13.76 11.27 -2.19
N ILE A 227 -13.70 10.78 -3.43
CA ILE A 227 -14.44 9.58 -3.84
C ILE A 227 -14.00 8.37 -3.00
N ALA A 228 -12.69 8.19 -2.80
CA ALA A 228 -12.16 7.12 -1.96
C ALA A 228 -12.70 7.19 -0.53
N THR A 229 -12.75 8.39 0.05
CA THR A 229 -13.25 8.64 1.41
C THR A 229 -14.74 8.31 1.53
N ILE A 230 -15.57 8.81 0.60
CA ILE A 230 -17.01 8.52 0.56
C ILE A 230 -17.25 7.02 0.44
N TYR A 231 -16.54 6.36 -0.50
CA TYR A 231 -16.66 4.92 -0.69
C TYR A 231 -16.25 4.16 0.58
N ALA A 232 -15.14 4.56 1.22
CA ALA A 232 -14.66 3.92 2.45
C ALA A 232 -15.70 4.00 3.57
N ILE A 233 -16.36 5.15 3.74
CA ILE A 233 -17.41 5.34 4.76
C ILE A 233 -18.58 4.40 4.49
N VAL A 234 -19.11 4.40 3.27
CA VAL A 234 -20.25 3.54 2.88
C VAL A 234 -19.91 2.05 3.03
N ALA A 235 -18.74 1.65 2.52
CA ALA A 235 -18.27 0.27 2.61
C ALA A 235 -18.01 -0.16 4.05
N ALA A 236 -17.45 0.71 4.89
CA ALA A 236 -17.20 0.39 6.29
C ALA A 236 -18.52 0.22 7.06
N VAL A 237 -19.49 1.14 6.91
CA VAL A 237 -20.79 1.04 7.58
C VAL A 237 -21.53 -0.24 7.17
N THR A 238 -21.56 -0.56 5.88
CA THR A 238 -22.23 -1.77 5.39
C THR A 238 -21.51 -3.06 5.81
N ALA A 239 -20.18 -3.08 5.77
CA ALA A 239 -19.40 -4.24 6.20
C ALA A 239 -19.50 -4.49 7.71
N PHE A 240 -19.44 -3.44 8.54
CA PHE A 240 -19.63 -3.56 9.99
C PHE A 240 -21.02 -4.10 10.32
N ASN A 241 -22.07 -3.60 9.68
CA ASN A 241 -23.42 -4.10 9.88
C ASN A 241 -23.51 -5.61 9.59
N SER A 242 -22.99 -6.05 8.44
CA SER A 242 -22.98 -7.48 8.07
C SER A 242 -22.17 -8.31 9.07
N MET A 243 -20.98 -7.84 9.50
CA MET A 243 -20.15 -8.55 10.47
C MET A 243 -20.80 -8.67 11.85
N LEU A 244 -21.60 -7.69 12.27
CA LEU A 244 -22.35 -7.76 13.53
C LEU A 244 -23.45 -8.83 13.49
N HIS A 245 -24.06 -9.06 12.32
CA HIS A 245 -25.12 -10.06 12.15
C HIS A 245 -24.57 -11.47 11.88
N TYR A 246 -23.50 -11.61 11.10
CA TYR A 246 -23.05 -12.90 10.56
C TYR A 246 -21.62 -13.29 10.97
N GLY A 247 -20.91 -12.42 11.71
CA GLY A 247 -19.49 -12.60 12.03
C GLY A 247 -18.58 -12.42 10.81
N THR A 248 -17.29 -12.16 11.02
CA THR A 248 -16.32 -11.99 9.93
C THR A 248 -15.89 -13.34 9.34
N HIS A 249 -15.96 -13.50 8.01
CA HIS A 249 -15.47 -14.72 7.37
C HIS A 249 -13.98 -14.93 7.62
N LYS A 250 -13.60 -16.10 8.12
CA LYS A 250 -12.25 -16.36 8.66
C LYS A 250 -11.14 -16.10 7.63
N GLU A 251 -11.35 -16.47 6.38
CA GLU A 251 -10.35 -16.23 5.32
C GLU A 251 -10.17 -14.73 5.01
N ALA A 252 -11.23 -13.94 5.20
CA ALA A 252 -11.25 -12.51 4.97
C ALA A 252 -10.83 -11.68 6.19
N GLY A 253 -10.58 -12.29 7.35
CA GLY A 253 -10.17 -11.61 8.58
C GLY A 253 -9.08 -10.54 8.38
N PRO A 254 -8.00 -10.77 7.60
CA PRO A 254 -6.96 -9.77 7.35
C PRO A 254 -7.46 -8.45 6.76
N THR A 255 -8.57 -8.49 6.03
CA THR A 255 -9.10 -7.31 5.34
C THR A 255 -9.59 -6.24 6.31
N LEU A 256 -9.92 -6.60 7.57
CA LEU A 256 -10.24 -5.65 8.65
C LEU A 256 -9.19 -4.55 8.80
N MET A 257 -7.94 -4.90 8.53
CA MET A 257 -6.80 -4.01 8.71
C MET A 257 -6.54 -3.11 7.49
N ILE A 258 -7.31 -3.20 6.40
CA ILE A 258 -7.17 -2.34 5.19
C ILE A 258 -7.39 -0.85 5.50
N ILE A 259 -8.12 -0.52 6.56
CA ILE A 259 -8.29 0.87 7.00
C ILE A 259 -6.93 1.49 7.39
N ILE A 260 -5.98 0.70 7.88
CA ILE A 260 -4.65 1.18 8.26
C ILE A 260 -3.89 1.78 7.05
N PRO A 261 -3.61 1.02 5.97
CA PRO A 261 -2.96 1.58 4.80
C PRO A 261 -3.80 2.64 4.09
N LEU A 262 -5.12 2.54 4.11
CA LEU A 262 -6.01 3.60 3.58
C LEU A 262 -5.75 4.95 4.28
N MET A 263 -5.71 4.95 5.61
CA MET A 263 -5.43 6.16 6.39
C MET A 263 -4.00 6.67 6.14
N THR A 264 -3.01 5.78 5.92
CA THR A 264 -1.65 6.22 5.58
C THR A 264 -1.61 6.93 4.23
N VAL A 265 -2.20 6.36 3.19
CA VAL A 265 -2.14 6.99 1.85
C VAL A 265 -2.91 8.30 1.81
N LEU A 266 -4.06 8.40 2.50
CA LEU A 266 -4.80 9.66 2.60
C LEU A 266 -4.04 10.70 3.41
N GLY A 267 -3.39 10.31 4.51
CA GLY A 267 -2.54 11.22 5.29
C GLY A 267 -1.36 11.76 4.48
N ILE A 268 -0.68 10.91 3.71
CA ILE A 268 0.42 11.33 2.82
C ILE A 268 -0.10 12.24 1.70
N MET A 269 -1.29 11.96 1.15
CA MET A 269 -1.92 12.82 0.16
C MET A 269 -2.13 14.23 0.73
N VAL A 270 -2.72 14.35 1.92
CA VAL A 270 -2.92 15.65 2.59
C VAL A 270 -1.59 16.38 2.81
N LEU A 271 -0.57 15.69 3.34
CA LEU A 271 0.76 16.29 3.54
C LEU A 271 1.37 16.85 2.23
N ARG A 272 1.20 16.12 1.12
CA ARG A 272 1.70 16.54 -0.19
C ARG A 272 0.93 17.72 -0.74
N GLN A 273 -0.39 17.73 -0.55
CA GLN A 273 -1.24 18.84 -0.95
C GLN A 273 -0.92 20.11 -0.14
N GLU A 274 -0.78 20.00 1.18
CA GLU A 274 -0.37 21.12 2.05
C GLU A 274 0.99 21.69 1.63
N HIS A 275 1.96 20.83 1.30
CA HIS A 275 3.26 21.30 0.80
C HIS A 275 3.13 22.07 -0.52
N GLY A 276 2.33 21.57 -1.48
CA GLY A 276 2.10 22.27 -2.75
C GLY A 276 1.36 23.59 -2.60
N LEU A 277 0.38 23.64 -1.69
CA LEU A 277 -0.31 24.88 -1.32
C LEU A 277 0.65 25.89 -0.69
N HIS A 278 1.56 25.43 0.15
CA HIS A 278 2.59 26.27 0.77
C HIS A 278 3.60 26.83 -0.22
N THR A 279 4.14 26.00 -1.11
CA THR A 279 5.21 26.43 -2.02
C THR A 279 4.73 27.23 -3.22
N THR A 280 3.50 27.00 -3.67
CA THR A 280 2.98 27.57 -4.93
C THR A 280 1.90 28.63 -4.72
N PHE A 281 1.10 28.50 -3.66
CA PHE A 281 -0.08 29.34 -3.42
C PHE A 281 -0.02 30.13 -2.11
N ASP A 282 1.15 30.18 -1.46
CA ASP A 282 1.42 30.97 -0.26
C ASP A 282 0.50 30.64 0.94
N VAL A 283 0.06 29.37 1.03
CA VAL A 283 -0.73 28.88 2.17
C VAL A 283 0.19 28.32 3.25
N HIS A 284 0.21 28.95 4.43
CA HIS A 284 1.06 28.49 5.52
C HIS A 284 0.33 27.54 6.48
N THR A 285 0.74 26.26 6.49
CA THR A 285 0.36 25.30 7.53
C THR A 285 1.44 25.27 8.62
N ASN A 286 1.04 25.36 9.89
CA ASN A 286 2.00 25.30 10.98
C ASN A 286 2.35 23.86 11.38
N ALA A 287 3.53 23.65 11.99
CA ALA A 287 3.99 22.31 12.37
C ALA A 287 3.08 21.61 13.39
N ALA A 288 2.37 22.38 14.24
CA ALA A 288 1.44 21.82 15.21
C ALA A 288 0.19 21.25 14.53
N GLU A 289 -0.33 21.89 13.49
CA GLU A 289 -1.42 21.40 12.65
C GLU A 289 -1.00 20.12 11.93
N THR A 290 0.18 20.09 11.31
CA THR A 290 0.72 18.86 10.69
C THR A 290 0.80 17.71 11.70
N LEU A 291 1.33 17.98 12.90
CA LEU A 291 1.39 16.99 13.98
C LEU A 291 0.00 16.48 14.37
N MET A 292 -0.96 17.36 14.60
CA MET A 292 -2.30 16.98 15.02
C MET A 292 -3.04 16.21 13.92
N THR A 293 -2.88 16.59 12.66
CA THR A 293 -3.41 15.87 11.51
C THR A 293 -2.85 14.45 11.45
N LEU A 294 -1.52 14.30 11.50
CA LEU A 294 -0.88 12.97 11.49
C LEU A 294 -1.26 12.12 12.71
N THR A 295 -1.40 12.74 13.88
CA THR A 295 -1.85 12.06 15.10
C THR A 295 -3.27 11.52 14.95
N LYS A 296 -4.19 12.26 14.31
CA LYS A 296 -5.56 11.78 14.02
C LYS A 296 -5.53 10.56 13.10
N PHE A 297 -4.75 10.61 12.01
CA PHE A 297 -4.58 9.46 11.12
C PHE A 297 -4.01 8.24 11.86
N LEU A 298 -2.93 8.43 12.63
CA LEU A 298 -2.28 7.37 13.39
C LEU A 298 -3.21 6.76 14.46
N THR A 299 -4.04 7.58 15.12
CA THR A 299 -5.01 7.11 16.12
C THR A 299 -6.00 6.11 15.53
N VAL A 300 -6.55 6.42 14.34
CA VAL A 300 -7.44 5.50 13.62
C VAL A 300 -6.70 4.20 13.25
N GLN A 301 -5.44 4.30 12.85
CA GLN A 301 -4.65 3.11 12.52
C GLN A 301 -4.42 2.20 13.73
N VAL A 302 -4.07 2.77 14.88
CA VAL A 302 -3.88 2.02 16.13
C VAL A 302 -5.18 1.34 16.55
N LEU A 303 -6.32 2.03 16.46
CA LEU A 303 -7.64 1.44 16.76
C LEU A 303 -7.91 0.20 15.91
N PHE A 304 -7.73 0.31 14.58
CA PHE A 304 -7.99 -0.81 13.67
C PHE A 304 -6.92 -1.91 13.75
N LEU A 305 -5.71 -1.59 14.18
CA LEU A 305 -4.67 -2.58 14.48
C LEU A 305 -5.10 -3.45 15.67
N LEU A 306 -5.51 -2.83 16.78
CA LEU A 306 -5.95 -3.55 17.97
C LEU A 306 -7.20 -4.40 17.70
N LEU A 307 -8.17 -3.83 16.98
CA LEU A 307 -9.38 -4.55 16.56
C LEU A 307 -9.02 -5.75 15.66
N GLY A 308 -8.23 -5.51 14.60
CA GLY A 308 -7.83 -6.54 13.65
C GLY A 308 -7.07 -7.69 14.32
N LEU A 309 -6.09 -7.39 15.17
CA LEU A 309 -5.35 -8.40 15.91
C LEU A 309 -6.24 -9.21 16.86
N THR A 310 -7.20 -8.55 17.53
CA THR A 310 -8.15 -9.21 18.44
C THR A 310 -9.03 -10.20 17.68
N VAL A 311 -9.60 -9.79 16.55
CA VAL A 311 -10.46 -10.65 15.72
C VAL A 311 -9.67 -11.82 15.15
N LEU A 312 -8.49 -11.56 14.56
CA LEU A 312 -7.63 -12.59 13.98
C LEU A 312 -7.18 -13.63 15.02
N SER A 313 -6.87 -13.18 16.23
CA SER A 313 -6.48 -14.07 17.34
C SER A 313 -7.64 -14.95 17.78
N ARG A 314 -8.85 -14.38 17.98
CA ARG A 314 -10.04 -15.16 18.34
C ARG A 314 -10.45 -16.16 17.28
N GLN A 315 -10.22 -15.84 16.01
CA GLN A 315 -10.49 -16.75 14.91
C GLN A 315 -9.42 -17.85 14.77
N GLY A 316 -8.26 -17.74 15.42
CA GLY A 316 -7.12 -18.61 15.17
C GLY A 316 -6.64 -18.50 13.71
N TYR A 317 -6.60 -17.28 13.16
CA TYR A 317 -6.20 -17.07 11.77
C TYR A 317 -4.77 -17.54 11.52
N ALA A 318 -3.84 -17.17 12.41
CA ALA A 318 -2.43 -17.52 12.28
C ALA A 318 -2.22 -19.04 12.28
N SER A 319 -2.83 -19.76 13.24
CA SER A 319 -2.75 -21.21 13.33
C SER A 319 -3.39 -21.93 12.14
N THR A 320 -4.29 -21.28 11.40
CA THR A 320 -4.98 -21.89 10.25
C THR A 320 -4.26 -21.60 8.93
N PHE A 321 -3.93 -20.33 8.67
CA PHE A 321 -3.49 -19.86 7.35
C PHE A 321 -2.02 -19.42 7.29
N LEU A 322 -1.38 -19.12 8.44
CA LEU A 322 0.03 -18.70 8.48
C LEU A 322 0.94 -19.87 8.88
N THR A 323 0.59 -20.65 9.89
CA THR A 323 1.41 -21.77 10.39
C THR A 323 0.75 -23.14 10.18
N GLY A 324 -0.57 -23.24 10.06
CA GLY A 324 -1.29 -24.49 9.80
C GLY A 324 -1.20 -24.97 8.36
N ASP A 325 -2.06 -25.91 7.95
CA ASP A 325 -1.99 -26.56 6.63
C ASP A 325 -2.71 -25.79 5.51
N LYS A 326 -3.65 -24.91 5.84
CA LYS A 326 -4.45 -24.16 4.85
C LYS A 326 -3.70 -22.94 4.31
N ASN A 327 -3.96 -22.59 3.05
CA ASN A 327 -3.37 -21.41 2.42
C ASN A 327 -4.47 -20.42 2.02
N SER A 328 -4.22 -19.12 2.19
CA SER A 328 -5.10 -18.08 1.66
C SER A 328 -4.30 -16.96 1.00
N ALA A 329 -4.70 -16.57 -0.21
CA ALA A 329 -4.17 -15.37 -0.86
C ALA A 329 -4.48 -14.10 -0.05
N GLY A 330 -5.55 -14.12 0.76
CA GLY A 330 -5.92 -13.03 1.67
C GLY A 330 -4.86 -12.73 2.73
N SER A 331 -3.96 -13.68 3.05
CA SER A 331 -2.85 -13.46 3.99
C SER A 331 -1.92 -12.32 3.56
N TYR A 332 -1.78 -12.05 2.26
CA TYR A 332 -0.98 -10.91 1.77
C TYR A 332 -1.57 -9.55 2.18
N ALA A 333 -2.87 -9.48 2.50
CA ALA A 333 -3.47 -8.25 3.02
C ALA A 333 -2.91 -7.84 4.39
N LEU A 334 -2.30 -8.76 5.15
CA LEU A 334 -1.63 -8.45 6.44
C LEU A 334 -0.33 -7.65 6.25
N VAL A 335 0.25 -7.63 5.06
CA VAL A 335 1.53 -6.94 4.79
C VAL A 335 1.35 -5.42 4.78
N CYS A 336 0.30 -4.94 4.10
CA CYS A 336 0.06 -3.51 3.90
C CYS A 336 -0.12 -2.73 5.22
N PRO A 337 -0.84 -3.24 6.24
CA PRO A 337 -0.95 -2.59 7.55
C PRO A 337 0.37 -2.32 8.26
N GLY A 338 1.27 -3.31 8.33
CA GLY A 338 2.56 -3.11 8.99
C GLY A 338 3.46 -2.13 8.23
N VAL A 339 3.47 -2.23 6.90
CA VAL A 339 4.16 -1.25 6.03
C VAL A 339 3.62 0.16 6.27
N ALA A 340 2.30 0.31 6.28
CA ALA A 340 1.62 1.58 6.44
C ALA A 340 1.88 2.24 7.80
N LEU A 341 1.91 1.45 8.88
CA LEU A 341 2.28 1.92 10.22
C LEU A 341 3.75 2.33 10.29
N SER A 342 4.64 1.57 9.66
CA SER A 342 6.06 1.94 9.56
C SER A 342 6.23 3.30 8.86
N VAL A 343 5.58 3.49 7.72
CA VAL A 343 5.61 4.76 6.96
C VAL A 343 4.95 5.91 7.72
N MET A 344 3.75 5.71 8.28
CA MET A 344 3.06 6.76 9.04
C MET A 344 3.86 7.19 10.27
N THR A 345 4.49 6.24 10.97
CA THR A 345 5.37 6.53 12.11
C THR A 345 6.54 7.42 11.69
N GLN A 346 7.14 7.18 10.52
CA GLN A 346 8.21 8.03 9.99
C GLN A 346 7.74 9.46 9.71
N PHE A 347 6.58 9.64 9.06
CA PHE A 347 6.01 10.97 8.83
C PHE A 347 5.62 11.67 10.14
N TRP A 348 4.94 10.97 11.04
CA TRP A 348 4.52 11.51 12.33
C TRP A 348 5.72 11.93 13.19
N LEU A 349 6.81 11.14 13.18
CA LEU A 349 8.04 11.50 13.87
C LEU A 349 8.69 12.74 13.24
N HIS A 350 8.93 12.75 11.93
CA HIS A 350 9.76 13.77 11.31
C HIS A 350 9.03 15.07 10.99
N LYS A 351 7.83 14.97 10.40
CA LYS A 351 7.01 16.13 10.02
C LYS A 351 6.03 16.55 11.12
N GLY A 352 5.78 15.68 12.11
CA GLY A 352 5.04 16.03 13.31
C GLY A 352 5.97 16.39 14.46
N LEU A 353 6.43 15.39 15.21
CA LEU A 353 7.11 15.59 16.50
C LEU A 353 8.41 16.41 16.40
N VAL A 354 9.27 16.11 15.43
CA VAL A 354 10.55 16.81 15.25
C VAL A 354 10.31 18.23 14.75
N ALA A 355 9.45 18.40 13.73
CA ALA A 355 9.13 19.71 13.18
C ALA A 355 8.43 20.64 14.20
N ALA A 356 7.60 20.09 15.09
CA ALA A 356 6.95 20.83 16.16
C ALA A 356 7.86 21.08 17.39
N GLY A 357 9.12 20.62 17.35
CA GLY A 357 10.08 20.81 18.45
C GLY A 357 9.84 19.92 19.68
N LEU A 358 8.93 18.94 19.62
CA LEU A 358 8.64 18.03 20.72
C LEU A 358 9.70 16.95 20.90
N VAL A 359 10.38 16.56 19.83
CA VAL A 359 11.45 15.54 19.86
C VAL A 359 12.67 16.05 19.11
N ALA A 360 13.82 16.10 19.79
CA ALA A 360 15.09 16.40 19.12
C ALA A 360 15.50 15.25 18.19
N LYS A 361 15.91 15.58 16.97
CA LYS A 361 16.40 14.61 15.98
C LYS A 361 17.60 13.84 16.56
N PHE A 362 17.59 12.51 16.42
CA PHE A 362 18.59 11.59 16.96
C PHE A 362 18.70 11.49 18.50
N SER A 363 17.76 12.05 19.24
CA SER A 363 17.63 11.81 20.69
C SER A 363 17.24 10.36 21.02
N MET A 364 17.30 9.97 22.29
CA MET A 364 16.85 8.65 22.74
C MET A 364 15.37 8.40 22.36
N THR A 365 14.49 9.38 22.59
CA THR A 365 13.07 9.28 22.23
C THR A 365 12.87 9.09 20.73
N TYR A 366 13.67 9.80 19.92
CA TYR A 366 13.66 9.64 18.46
C TYR A 366 13.97 8.19 18.06
N TRP A 367 15.03 7.59 18.65
CA TRP A 367 15.42 6.21 18.34
C TRP A 367 14.42 5.16 18.81
N VAL A 368 13.75 5.39 19.95
CA VAL A 368 12.66 4.51 20.42
C VAL A 368 11.51 4.48 19.41
N ILE A 369 11.11 5.63 18.86
CA ILE A 369 10.04 5.71 17.86
C ILE A 369 10.48 5.07 16.53
N ILE A 370 11.73 5.29 16.11
CA ILE A 370 12.31 4.60 14.93
C ILE A 370 12.32 3.08 15.13
N ALA A 371 12.63 2.58 16.33
CA ALA A 371 12.62 1.15 16.62
C ALA A 371 11.23 0.53 16.39
N ILE A 372 10.15 1.26 16.68
CA ILE A 372 8.77 0.83 16.37
C ILE A 372 8.58 0.69 14.85
N ALA A 373 9.00 1.69 14.07
CA ALA A 373 8.91 1.64 12.61
C ALA A 373 9.72 0.46 12.02
N LEU A 374 10.91 0.20 12.57
CA LEU A 374 11.77 -0.93 12.20
C LEU A 374 11.13 -2.28 12.56
N MET A 375 10.53 -2.42 13.74
CA MET A 375 9.84 -3.66 14.14
C MET A 375 8.73 -4.01 13.15
N PHE A 376 7.90 -3.04 12.76
CA PHE A 376 6.88 -3.26 11.72
C PHE A 376 7.50 -3.67 10.39
N GLN A 377 8.54 -2.95 9.94
CA GLN A 377 9.21 -3.28 8.68
C GLN A 377 9.80 -4.69 8.69
N PHE A 378 10.58 -5.06 9.70
CA PHE A 378 11.18 -6.40 9.80
C PHE A 378 10.13 -7.49 9.89
N ALA A 379 9.04 -7.27 10.66
CA ALA A 379 7.93 -8.21 10.72
C ALA A 379 7.28 -8.41 9.34
N MET A 380 7.08 -7.34 8.58
CA MET A 380 6.48 -7.44 7.24
C MET A 380 7.43 -8.05 6.20
N VAL A 381 8.73 -7.78 6.29
CA VAL A 381 9.76 -8.48 5.50
C VAL A 381 9.69 -9.98 5.76
N ALA A 382 9.71 -10.38 7.04
CA ALA A 382 9.62 -11.79 7.43
C ALA A 382 8.32 -12.43 6.94
N LEU A 383 7.19 -11.72 7.08
CA LEU A 383 5.88 -12.19 6.63
C LEU A 383 5.84 -12.40 5.11
N VAL A 384 6.34 -11.45 4.31
CA VAL A 384 6.40 -11.59 2.84
C VAL A 384 7.28 -12.77 2.45
N LEU A 385 8.48 -12.91 3.05
CA LEU A 385 9.35 -14.05 2.76
C LEU A 385 8.71 -15.38 3.14
N HIS A 386 8.00 -15.44 4.26
CA HIS A 386 7.26 -16.61 4.71
C HIS A 386 6.12 -16.97 3.76
N LEU A 387 5.25 -16.00 3.42
CA LEU A 387 4.15 -16.20 2.47
C LEU A 387 4.67 -16.58 1.07
N ASN A 388 5.77 -16.00 0.64
CA ASN A 388 6.37 -16.31 -0.66
C ASN A 388 6.86 -17.76 -0.71
N ARG A 389 7.57 -18.23 0.33
CA ARG A 389 8.00 -19.62 0.45
C ARG A 389 6.81 -20.57 0.43
N ARG A 390 5.72 -20.20 1.10
CA ARG A 390 4.52 -21.02 1.26
C ARG A 390 3.67 -21.10 -0.01
N HIS A 391 3.46 -19.98 -0.70
CA HIS A 391 2.59 -19.92 -1.88
C HIS A 391 3.31 -20.22 -3.19
N PHE A 392 4.61 -19.89 -3.30
CA PHE A 392 5.40 -20.04 -4.54
C PHE A 392 6.52 -21.07 -4.44
N GLY A 393 6.78 -21.64 -3.25
CA GLY A 393 7.80 -22.67 -3.04
C GLY A 393 7.52 -23.98 -3.78
N LYS A 394 8.52 -24.86 -3.81
CA LYS A 394 8.40 -26.18 -4.45
C LYS A 394 7.34 -27.01 -3.72
N SER A 395 6.47 -27.67 -4.48
CA SER A 395 5.48 -28.60 -3.94
C SER A 395 6.19 -29.76 -3.24
N LYS A 396 5.80 -30.08 -2.00
CA LYS A 396 6.32 -31.27 -1.30
C LYS A 396 5.67 -32.50 -1.93
N MET A 397 6.50 -33.42 -2.47
CA MET A 397 6.04 -34.76 -2.80
C MET A 397 5.64 -35.46 -1.50
N VAL A 398 4.34 -35.71 -1.32
CA VAL A 398 3.88 -36.68 -0.33
C VAL A 398 3.87 -38.03 -1.05
N ALA A 399 4.63 -38.99 -0.54
CA ALA A 399 4.61 -40.35 -1.06
C ALA A 399 3.19 -40.90 -0.89
N VAL A 400 2.55 -41.27 -2.00
CA VAL A 400 1.29 -42.02 -1.96
C VAL A 400 1.67 -43.42 -1.49
N PRO A 401 1.12 -43.94 -0.37
CA PRO A 401 1.34 -45.34 0.00
C PRO A 401 0.82 -46.21 -1.16
N ALA A 402 1.64 -47.15 -1.62
CA ALA A 402 1.22 -48.12 -2.62
C ALA A 402 0.14 -48.99 -2.00
N GLU A 403 -1.06 -48.99 -2.59
CA GLU A 403 -2.07 -50.03 -2.36
C GLU A 403 -1.73 -51.27 -3.18
#